data_AF-A0A4Y8W7U2-F1
#
_entry.id   AF-A0A4Y8W7U2-F1
#
_cell.length_a   1.000
_cell.length_b   1.000
_cell.length_c   1.000
_cell.angle_alpha   90.00
_cell.angle_beta   90.00
_cell.angle_gamma   90.00
#
_symmetry.space_group_name_H-M   'P 1'
#
loop_
_entity.id
_entity.type
_entity.pdbx_description
1 polymer ?
#
loop_
_entity_poly.entity_id
_entity_poly.type
_entity_poly.pdbx_seq_one_letter_code
_entity_poly.pdbx_strand_id
1 'polypeptide(L)'
;MKVGFERQRKSNLTDFQMQKVFDSLSFLSLQDNSTRFSAYKFGSYLSKVIKIERLKENLEDLLIADISDITALIVKDGYDDYSYTHKSIQEYFAAVFINRLPEEKKSAFYNMIVNKQDEFTKWQNSLAFLETVDQRNYLKYFLIPFKKKLLRLTEKNTVKMTYAQVMQLLGEDTRVLVTEDGDIKSFYWGDTAVSVLYKSYSDFAKSKLENYLVSIRGEICDVISFSDTYDYDNCRTDDGDFLIHLDYMVQHVSHQVMLTSFISREFDNSRFKREIIELEEELNLVDTYTDDILPF
;
A
#
# COMPACT_ATOMS: atom_id res chain seq x y z
N MET A 1 -31.78 -20.27 -26.38
CA MET A 1 -30.34 -20.04 -26.08
C MET A 1 -29.66 -19.62 -27.37
N LYS A 2 -29.15 -18.38 -27.46
CA LYS A 2 -28.26 -18.01 -28.57
C LYS A 2 -26.94 -18.74 -28.32
N VAL A 3 -26.59 -19.65 -29.21
CA VAL A 3 -25.26 -20.26 -29.28
C VAL A 3 -24.25 -19.11 -29.35
N GLY A 4 -23.32 -19.05 -28.39
CA GLY A 4 -22.33 -18.00 -28.33
C GLY A 4 -21.50 -17.99 -29.61
N PHE A 5 -21.55 -16.90 -30.37
CA PHE A 5 -20.70 -16.73 -31.54
C PHE A 5 -19.27 -16.51 -31.05
N GLU A 6 -18.41 -17.51 -31.20
CA GLU A 6 -16.97 -17.36 -30.96
C GLU A 6 -16.40 -16.40 -32.00
N ARG A 7 -16.01 -15.20 -31.56
CA ARG A 7 -15.30 -14.25 -32.42
C ARG A 7 -13.90 -14.80 -32.66
N GLN A 8 -13.58 -15.14 -33.91
CA GLN A 8 -12.24 -15.54 -34.29
C GLN A 8 -11.27 -14.37 -34.11
N ARG A 9 -10.13 -14.66 -33.48
CA ARG A 9 -9.07 -13.68 -33.19
C ARG A 9 -8.26 -13.37 -34.44
N LYS A 10 -8.04 -12.09 -34.70
CA LYS A 10 -7.28 -11.57 -35.83
C LYS A 10 -5.78 -11.82 -35.67
N SER A 11 -5.28 -11.87 -34.44
CA SER A 11 -3.86 -12.13 -34.13
C SER A 11 -3.44 -13.60 -34.25
N ASN A 12 -4.39 -14.53 -34.43
CA ASN A 12 -4.16 -15.98 -34.41
C ASN A 12 -3.45 -16.48 -33.13
N LEU A 13 -3.52 -15.74 -32.01
CA LEU A 13 -2.97 -16.15 -30.73
C LEU A 13 -3.93 -17.07 -29.97
N THR A 14 -3.37 -18.07 -29.29
CA THR A 14 -4.13 -18.96 -28.40
C THR A 14 -4.67 -18.20 -27.18
N ASP A 15 -5.67 -18.76 -26.49
CA ASP A 15 -6.22 -18.17 -25.27
C ASP A 15 -5.14 -17.87 -24.22
N PHE A 16 -4.23 -18.81 -24.03
CA PHE A 16 -3.08 -18.66 -23.13
C PHE A 16 -2.15 -17.52 -23.55
N GLN A 17 -1.78 -17.41 -24.83
CA GLN A 17 -0.91 -16.33 -25.31
C GLN A 17 -1.57 -14.96 -25.15
N MET A 18 -2.87 -14.87 -25.42
CA MET A 18 -3.61 -13.61 -25.29
C MET A 18 -3.78 -13.19 -23.84
N GLN A 19 -4.03 -14.14 -22.93
CA GLN A 19 -4.00 -13.85 -21.50
C GLN A 19 -2.64 -13.28 -21.11
N LYS A 20 -1.54 -13.91 -21.56
CA LYS A 20 -0.20 -13.39 -21.28
C LYS A 20 0.02 -11.97 -21.78
N VAL A 21 -0.44 -11.67 -22.99
CA VAL A 21 -0.41 -10.32 -23.57
C VAL A 21 -1.17 -9.34 -22.68
N PHE A 22 -2.37 -9.70 -22.24
CA PHE A 22 -3.22 -8.85 -21.43
C PHE A 22 -2.62 -8.56 -20.05
N ASP A 23 -2.01 -9.57 -19.43
CA ASP A 23 -1.32 -9.44 -18.14
C ASP A 23 -0.15 -8.46 -18.23
N SER A 24 0.70 -8.65 -19.26
CA SER A 24 1.85 -7.78 -19.53
C SER A 24 1.43 -6.34 -19.87
N LEU A 25 0.38 -6.18 -20.67
CA LEU A 25 -0.19 -4.87 -20.99
C LEU A 25 -0.72 -4.16 -19.74
N SER A 26 -1.44 -4.90 -18.89
CA SER A 26 -2.02 -4.39 -17.65
C SER A 26 -0.94 -3.91 -16.70
N PHE A 27 0.14 -4.66 -16.56
CA PHE A 27 1.31 -4.25 -15.79
C PHE A 27 1.96 -2.97 -16.33
N LEU A 28 2.26 -2.90 -17.64
CA LEU A 28 2.94 -1.74 -18.22
C LEU A 28 2.12 -0.46 -18.15
N SER A 29 0.82 -0.56 -18.44
CA SER A 29 -0.10 0.58 -18.37
C SER A 29 -0.33 1.05 -16.93
N LEU A 30 -0.36 0.14 -15.95
CA LEU A 30 -0.48 0.49 -14.53
C LEU A 30 0.80 1.10 -13.98
N GLN A 31 1.98 0.61 -14.44
CA GLN A 31 3.27 1.17 -14.08
C GLN A 31 3.38 2.65 -14.47
N ASP A 32 2.82 3.02 -15.62
CA ASP A 32 2.72 4.39 -16.13
C ASP A 32 1.52 5.17 -15.53
N ASN A 33 0.80 4.59 -14.56
CA ASN A 33 -0.41 5.15 -13.92
C ASN A 33 -1.49 5.55 -14.94
N SER A 34 -1.65 4.76 -16.00
CA SER A 34 -2.47 5.09 -17.17
C SER A 34 -3.64 4.10 -17.31
N THR A 35 -4.83 4.49 -16.85
CA THR A 35 -6.09 3.74 -17.03
C THR A 35 -6.79 4.05 -18.36
N ARG A 36 -6.50 5.22 -18.93
CA ARG A 36 -6.94 5.70 -20.24
C ARG A 36 -5.72 6.14 -21.04
N PHE A 37 -5.63 5.72 -22.29
CA PHE A 37 -4.48 5.99 -23.15
C PHE A 37 -4.89 6.10 -24.62
N SER A 38 -4.14 6.88 -25.40
CA SER A 38 -4.37 7.02 -26.84
C SER A 38 -3.99 5.74 -27.60
N ALA A 39 -4.47 5.61 -28.84
CA ALA A 39 -4.08 4.52 -29.75
C ALA A 39 -2.56 4.39 -29.87
N TYR A 40 -1.86 5.52 -29.96
CA TYR A 40 -0.39 5.55 -30.01
C TYR A 40 0.25 4.94 -28.77
N LYS A 41 -0.20 5.33 -27.57
CA LYS A 41 0.28 4.74 -26.31
C LYS A 41 -0.06 3.26 -26.21
N PHE A 42 -1.25 2.86 -26.67
CA PHE A 42 -1.65 1.45 -26.72
C PHE A 42 -0.69 0.63 -27.58
N GLY A 43 -0.42 1.07 -28.81
CA GLY A 43 0.55 0.45 -29.70
C GLY A 43 1.95 0.39 -29.08
N SER A 44 2.37 1.47 -28.40
CA SER A 44 3.66 1.50 -27.68
C SER A 44 3.73 0.44 -26.57
N TYR A 45 2.67 0.26 -25.78
CA TYR A 45 2.61 -0.82 -24.79
C TYR A 45 2.69 -2.19 -25.45
N LEU A 46 1.88 -2.43 -26.49
CA LEU A 46 1.86 -3.71 -27.19
C LEU A 46 3.19 -4.05 -27.86
N SER A 47 3.91 -3.06 -28.39
CA SER A 47 5.27 -3.27 -28.93
C SER A 47 6.25 -3.79 -27.86
N LYS A 48 6.11 -3.32 -26.61
CA LYS A 48 6.88 -3.84 -25.46
C LYS A 48 6.40 -5.23 -25.07
N VAL A 49 5.09 -5.46 -25.04
CA VAL A 49 4.50 -6.76 -24.72
C VAL A 49 4.95 -7.85 -25.69
N ILE A 50 4.97 -7.57 -27.00
CA ILE A 50 5.44 -8.51 -28.04
C ILE A 50 6.87 -8.96 -27.75
N LYS A 51 7.75 -8.05 -27.30
CA LYS A 51 9.13 -8.37 -26.92
C LYS A 51 9.19 -9.18 -25.62
N ILE A 52 8.43 -8.80 -24.60
CA ILE A 52 8.38 -9.48 -23.30
C ILE A 52 7.89 -10.93 -23.47
N GLU A 53 6.83 -11.12 -24.24
CA GLU A 53 6.17 -12.41 -24.46
C GLU A 53 6.76 -13.21 -25.63
N ARG A 54 7.80 -12.69 -26.28
CA ARG A 54 8.51 -13.32 -27.41
C ARG A 54 7.57 -13.75 -28.55
N LEU A 55 6.63 -12.86 -28.90
CA LEU A 55 5.66 -13.08 -29.98
C LEU A 55 6.24 -12.68 -31.34
N LYS A 56 5.50 -13.00 -32.41
CA LYS A 56 5.84 -12.51 -33.76
C LYS A 56 5.74 -10.98 -33.79
N GLU A 57 6.63 -10.34 -34.54
CA GLU A 57 6.63 -8.89 -34.72
C GLU A 57 5.42 -8.41 -35.54
N ASN A 58 5.09 -7.12 -35.42
CA ASN A 58 4.02 -6.43 -36.17
C ASN A 58 2.61 -6.99 -35.88
N LEU A 59 2.33 -7.31 -34.61
CA LEU A 59 1.02 -7.79 -34.17
C LEU A 59 0.19 -6.71 -33.46
N GLU A 60 0.71 -5.50 -33.28
CA GLU A 60 0.11 -4.43 -32.47
C GLU A 60 -1.33 -4.13 -32.90
N ASP A 61 -1.57 -3.84 -34.18
CA ASP A 61 -2.90 -3.50 -34.69
C ASP A 61 -3.91 -4.66 -34.54
N LEU A 62 -3.43 -5.90 -34.73
CA LEU A 62 -4.25 -7.11 -34.57
C LEU A 62 -4.61 -7.33 -33.10
N LEU A 63 -3.67 -7.07 -32.19
CA LEU A 63 -3.86 -7.16 -30.75
C LEU A 63 -4.82 -6.08 -30.24
N ILE A 64 -4.71 -4.84 -30.71
CA ILE A 64 -5.66 -3.77 -30.36
C ILE A 64 -7.08 -4.18 -30.73
N ALA A 65 -7.26 -4.71 -31.95
CA ALA A 65 -8.55 -5.17 -32.43
C ALA A 65 -9.07 -6.35 -31.59
N ASP A 66 -8.23 -7.36 -31.31
CA ASP A 66 -8.64 -8.51 -30.50
C ASP A 66 -9.00 -8.12 -29.05
N ILE A 67 -8.20 -7.26 -28.43
CA ILE A 67 -8.47 -6.79 -27.07
C ILE A 67 -9.77 -6.00 -27.03
N SER A 68 -9.95 -5.04 -27.94
CA SER A 68 -11.08 -4.11 -27.92
C SER A 68 -12.39 -4.75 -28.41
N ASP A 69 -12.32 -5.55 -29.49
CA ASP A 69 -13.49 -6.12 -30.14
C ASP A 69 -13.95 -7.43 -29.48
N ILE A 70 -13.04 -8.19 -28.85
CA ILE A 70 -13.36 -9.55 -28.36
C ILE A 70 -13.47 -9.57 -26.83
N THR A 71 -12.47 -9.05 -26.12
CA THR A 71 -12.47 -9.16 -24.65
C THR A 71 -13.40 -8.15 -23.99
N ALA A 72 -13.63 -7.00 -24.63
CA ALA A 72 -14.39 -5.86 -24.09
C ALA A 72 -13.87 -5.37 -22.72
N LEU A 73 -12.65 -5.73 -22.33
CA LEU A 73 -12.03 -5.31 -21.08
C LEU A 73 -11.40 -3.91 -21.20
N ILE A 74 -10.92 -3.58 -22.41
CA ILE A 74 -10.49 -2.25 -22.81
C ILE A 74 -11.41 -1.83 -23.96
N VAL A 75 -12.03 -0.66 -23.83
CA VAL A 75 -13.01 -0.15 -24.79
C VAL A 75 -12.54 1.15 -25.39
N LYS A 76 -12.99 1.43 -26.61
CA LYS A 76 -12.77 2.72 -27.26
C LYS A 76 -13.62 3.79 -26.54
N ASP A 77 -12.96 4.83 -26.06
CA ASP A 77 -13.51 5.87 -25.19
C ASP A 77 -13.27 7.26 -25.80
N GLY A 78 -13.87 7.49 -26.96
CA GLY A 78 -13.70 8.71 -27.76
C GLY A 78 -13.12 8.43 -29.14
N TYR A 79 -12.51 9.43 -29.75
CA TYR A 79 -12.00 9.33 -31.12
C TYR A 79 -10.73 8.48 -31.22
N ASP A 80 -9.75 8.74 -30.35
CA ASP A 80 -8.42 8.11 -30.36
C ASP A 80 -8.02 7.50 -29.01
N ASP A 81 -8.94 7.47 -28.04
CA ASP A 81 -8.66 6.99 -26.68
C ASP A 81 -9.25 5.61 -26.43
N TYR A 82 -8.54 4.85 -25.60
CA TYR A 82 -8.93 3.55 -25.07
C TYR A 82 -8.86 3.59 -23.55
N SER A 83 -9.80 2.95 -22.87
CA SER A 83 -9.82 2.87 -21.42
C SER A 83 -10.20 1.48 -20.93
N TYR A 84 -9.61 1.07 -19.80
CA TYR A 84 -10.09 -0.11 -19.09
C TYR A 84 -11.51 0.14 -18.60
N THR A 85 -12.38 -0.86 -18.75
CA THR A 85 -13.77 -0.81 -18.24
C THR A 85 -13.81 -0.58 -16.73
N HIS A 86 -12.87 -1.18 -15.99
CA HIS A 86 -12.64 -0.92 -14.57
C HIS A 86 -11.16 -0.98 -14.23
N LYS A 87 -10.71 -0.10 -13.33
CA LYS A 87 -9.32 -0.07 -12.84
C LYS A 87 -8.91 -1.39 -12.16
N SER A 88 -9.83 -2.03 -11.43
CA SER A 88 -9.58 -3.30 -10.75
C SER A 88 -9.21 -4.44 -11.70
N ILE A 89 -9.68 -4.41 -12.96
CA ILE A 89 -9.33 -5.38 -13.99
C ILE A 89 -7.84 -5.23 -14.35
N GLN A 90 -7.40 -4.00 -14.62
CA GLN A 90 -6.00 -3.69 -14.85
C GLN A 90 -5.13 -4.12 -13.66
N GLU A 91 -5.55 -3.81 -12.43
CA GLU A 91 -4.82 -4.13 -11.20
C GLU A 91 -4.71 -5.65 -10.96
N TYR A 92 -5.76 -6.41 -11.28
CA TYR A 92 -5.77 -7.87 -11.19
C TYR A 92 -4.81 -8.52 -12.19
N PHE A 93 -4.93 -8.18 -13.47
CA PHE A 93 -4.10 -8.79 -14.50
C PHE A 93 -2.62 -8.35 -14.39
N ALA A 94 -2.36 -7.16 -13.86
CA ALA A 94 -1.02 -6.76 -13.46
C ALA A 94 -0.45 -7.64 -12.32
N ALA A 95 -1.26 -8.02 -11.32
CA ALA A 95 -0.86 -8.94 -10.27
C ALA A 95 -0.55 -10.35 -10.83
N VAL A 96 -1.34 -10.83 -11.79
CA VAL A 96 -1.07 -12.10 -12.48
C VAL A 96 0.25 -12.05 -13.25
N PHE A 97 0.57 -10.92 -13.88
CA PHE A 97 1.87 -10.70 -14.51
C PHE A 97 3.02 -10.72 -13.49
N ILE A 98 2.86 -10.09 -12.33
CA ILE A 98 3.90 -10.10 -11.29
C ILE A 98 4.15 -11.52 -10.79
N ASN A 99 3.09 -12.32 -10.59
CA ASN A 99 3.21 -13.70 -10.12
C ASN A 99 3.98 -14.62 -11.09
N ARG A 100 3.96 -14.37 -12.40
CA ARG A 100 4.76 -15.19 -13.35
C ARG A 100 6.23 -14.81 -13.43
N LEU A 101 6.63 -13.68 -12.84
CA LEU A 101 8.00 -13.22 -12.95
C LEU A 101 8.95 -14.17 -12.19
N PRO A 102 10.22 -14.30 -12.63
CA PRO A 102 11.25 -14.95 -11.84
C PRO A 102 11.39 -14.31 -10.46
N GLU A 103 11.78 -15.10 -9.46
CA GLU A 103 11.87 -14.69 -8.04
C GLU A 103 12.75 -13.43 -7.86
N GLU A 104 13.86 -13.32 -8.59
CA GLU A 104 14.72 -12.12 -8.59
C GLU A 104 13.96 -10.83 -8.93
N LYS A 105 13.09 -10.88 -9.95
CA LYS A 105 12.30 -9.72 -10.40
C LYS A 105 11.15 -9.43 -9.44
N LYS A 106 10.53 -10.47 -8.86
CA LYS A 106 9.52 -10.30 -7.81
C LYS A 106 10.11 -9.60 -6.59
N SER A 107 11.26 -10.08 -6.12
CA SER A 107 11.98 -9.49 -4.99
C SER A 107 12.31 -8.02 -5.27
N ALA A 108 12.80 -7.68 -6.47
CA ALA A 108 13.05 -6.29 -6.85
C ALA A 108 11.77 -5.43 -6.85
N PHE A 109 10.66 -5.97 -7.38
CA PHE A 109 9.36 -5.29 -7.39
C PHE A 109 8.85 -5.00 -5.98
N TYR A 110 8.83 -6.00 -5.09
CA TYR A 110 8.36 -5.80 -3.71
C TYR A 110 9.30 -4.87 -2.92
N ASN A 111 10.61 -4.97 -3.11
CA ASN A 111 11.57 -4.05 -2.49
C ASN A 111 11.36 -2.60 -2.91
N MET A 112 11.00 -2.35 -4.18
CA MET A 112 10.65 -1.01 -4.65
C MET A 112 9.44 -0.47 -3.87
N ILE A 113 8.40 -1.27 -3.71
CA ILE A 113 7.17 -0.92 -3.00
C ILE A 113 7.43 -0.65 -1.51
N VAL A 114 8.15 -1.54 -0.83
CA VAL A 114 8.46 -1.37 0.60
C VAL A 114 9.26 -0.09 0.86
N ASN A 115 10.00 0.40 -0.13
CA ASN A 115 10.87 1.56 0.00
C ASN A 115 10.28 2.88 -0.47
N LYS A 116 9.18 2.88 -1.22
CA LYS A 116 8.62 4.07 -1.86
C LYS A 116 7.11 4.15 -1.62
N GLN A 117 6.68 5.18 -0.91
CA GLN A 117 5.28 5.35 -0.50
C GLN A 117 4.33 5.60 -1.70
N ASP A 118 4.81 6.31 -2.72
CA ASP A 118 4.11 6.55 -3.98
C ASP A 118 3.90 5.26 -4.77
N GLU A 119 4.92 4.41 -4.84
CA GLU A 119 4.81 3.07 -5.44
C GLU A 119 3.83 2.21 -4.66
N PHE A 120 3.92 2.21 -3.33
CA PHE A 120 2.96 1.50 -2.49
C PHE A 120 1.50 1.91 -2.80
N THR A 121 1.22 3.21 -2.85
CA THR A 121 -0.13 3.73 -3.12
C THR A 121 -0.64 3.35 -4.50
N LYS A 122 0.25 3.33 -5.50
CA LYS A 122 -0.06 2.90 -6.87
C LYS A 122 -0.40 1.41 -6.97
N TRP A 123 0.35 0.57 -6.28
CA TRP A 123 0.23 -0.90 -6.37
C TRP A 123 -0.65 -1.54 -5.30
N GLN A 124 -1.22 -0.78 -4.35
CA GLN A 124 -1.96 -1.30 -3.19
C GLN A 124 -3.05 -2.33 -3.55
N ASN A 125 -3.82 -2.10 -4.62
CA ASN A 125 -4.87 -3.01 -5.04
C ASN A 125 -4.30 -4.27 -5.70
N SER A 126 -3.24 -4.14 -6.49
CA SER A 126 -2.50 -5.29 -7.02
C SER A 126 -1.87 -6.12 -5.91
N LEU A 127 -1.38 -5.50 -4.84
CA LEU A 127 -0.86 -6.20 -3.66
C LEU A 127 -1.94 -7.01 -2.95
N ALA A 128 -3.17 -6.50 -2.83
CA ALA A 128 -4.30 -7.25 -2.29
C ALA A 128 -4.61 -8.52 -3.14
N PHE A 129 -4.46 -8.45 -4.46
CA PHE A 129 -4.56 -9.65 -5.31
C PHE A 129 -3.35 -10.58 -5.13
N LEU A 130 -2.13 -10.05 -5.01
CA LEU A 130 -0.91 -10.85 -4.82
C LEU A 130 -0.89 -11.60 -3.48
N GLU A 131 -1.56 -11.09 -2.44
CA GLU A 131 -1.74 -11.80 -1.17
C GLU A 131 -2.38 -13.18 -1.37
N THR A 132 -3.29 -13.31 -2.33
CA THR A 132 -3.97 -14.59 -2.63
C THR A 132 -3.29 -15.37 -3.76
N VAL A 133 -2.88 -14.68 -4.83
CA VAL A 133 -2.36 -15.33 -6.05
C VAL A 133 -0.89 -15.72 -5.93
N ASP A 134 -0.11 -15.05 -5.06
CA ASP A 134 1.33 -15.25 -4.88
C ASP A 134 1.72 -15.21 -3.40
N GLN A 135 0.92 -15.88 -2.56
CA GLN A 135 0.97 -15.78 -1.10
C GLN A 135 2.39 -15.91 -0.53
N ARG A 136 3.16 -16.95 -0.91
CA ARG A 136 4.52 -17.15 -0.37
C ARG A 136 5.43 -15.95 -0.66
N ASN A 137 5.51 -15.49 -1.91
CA ASN A 137 6.40 -14.39 -2.27
C ASN A 137 5.90 -13.05 -1.72
N TYR A 138 4.57 -12.86 -1.66
CA TYR A 138 3.96 -11.73 -0.97
C TYR A 138 4.37 -11.69 0.51
N LEU A 139 4.29 -12.82 1.23
CA LEU A 139 4.72 -12.92 2.62
C LEU A 139 6.21 -12.60 2.78
N LYS A 140 7.05 -13.29 1.99
CA LYS A 140 8.52 -13.24 2.04
C LYS A 140 9.09 -11.86 1.72
N TYR A 141 8.64 -11.26 0.61
CA TYR A 141 9.27 -10.07 0.06
C TYR A 141 8.51 -8.77 0.36
N PHE A 142 7.23 -8.85 0.72
CA PHE A 142 6.44 -7.66 1.03
C PHE A 142 5.97 -7.62 2.48
N LEU A 143 5.10 -8.54 2.92
CA LEU A 143 4.42 -8.43 4.21
C LEU A 143 5.40 -8.36 5.39
N ILE A 144 6.33 -9.33 5.48
CA ILE A 144 7.29 -9.40 6.58
C ILE A 144 8.25 -8.21 6.52
N PRO A 145 8.93 -7.90 5.38
CA PRO A 145 9.80 -6.72 5.29
C PRO A 145 9.09 -5.40 5.58
N PHE A 146 7.85 -5.23 5.11
CA PHE A 146 7.06 -4.04 5.36
C PHE A 146 6.76 -3.87 6.86
N LYS A 147 6.24 -4.91 7.52
CA LYS A 147 5.95 -4.88 8.96
C LYS A 147 7.21 -4.67 9.79
N LYS A 148 8.33 -5.32 9.43
CA LYS A 148 9.64 -5.11 10.05
C LYS A 148 10.11 -3.67 9.93
N LYS A 149 9.95 -3.07 8.74
CA LYS A 149 10.30 -1.67 8.50
C LYS A 149 9.41 -0.73 9.29
N LEU A 150 8.10 -0.95 9.29
CA LEU A 150 7.12 -0.14 10.02
C LEU A 150 7.43 -0.08 11.52
N LEU A 151 7.74 -1.23 12.14
CA LEU A 151 8.13 -1.30 13.55
C LEU A 151 9.61 -1.03 13.81
N ARG A 152 10.42 -0.86 12.75
CA ARG A 152 11.88 -0.78 12.81
C ARG A 152 12.46 -1.86 13.72
N LEU A 153 12.08 -3.10 13.41
CA LEU A 153 12.54 -4.29 14.11
C LEU A 153 14.05 -4.46 13.91
N THR A 154 14.77 -4.53 15.02
CA THR A 154 16.21 -4.81 15.06
C THR A 154 16.49 -6.30 14.89
N GLU A 155 17.76 -6.66 14.62
CA GLU A 155 18.21 -8.06 14.55
C GLU A 155 17.92 -8.88 15.82
N LYS A 156 17.79 -8.21 16.98
CA LYS A 156 17.43 -8.84 18.25
C LYS A 156 15.92 -8.90 18.48
N ASN A 157 15.11 -8.69 17.45
CA ASN A 157 13.65 -8.61 17.54
C ASN A 157 13.17 -7.60 18.60
N THR A 158 13.81 -6.44 18.66
CA THR A 158 13.33 -5.29 19.46
C THR A 158 12.78 -4.20 18.56
N VAL A 159 11.63 -3.64 18.93
CA VAL A 159 10.96 -2.53 18.23
C VAL A 159 11.63 -1.20 18.60
N LYS A 160 12.04 -0.42 17.59
CA LYS A 160 12.72 0.88 17.78
C LYS A 160 12.26 1.92 16.77
N MET A 161 10.98 2.28 16.82
CA MET A 161 10.37 3.19 15.86
C MET A 161 10.99 4.58 15.90
N THR A 162 10.88 5.33 14.80
CA THR A 162 11.13 6.78 14.78
C THR A 162 9.83 7.54 15.01
N TYR A 163 9.94 8.83 15.37
CA TYR A 163 8.77 9.71 15.48
C TYR A 163 7.95 9.75 14.19
N ALA A 164 8.61 9.83 13.03
CA ALA A 164 7.94 9.79 11.72
C ALA A 164 7.13 8.49 11.52
N GLN A 165 7.65 7.34 11.94
CA GLN A 165 6.92 6.07 11.84
C GLN A 165 5.72 6.02 12.79
N VAL A 166 5.82 6.63 13.98
CA VAL A 166 4.69 6.76 14.89
C VAL A 166 3.63 7.69 14.30
N MET A 167 4.02 8.85 13.73
CA MET A 167 3.07 9.74 13.04
C MET A 167 2.43 9.06 11.83
N GLN A 168 3.19 8.26 11.06
CA GLN A 168 2.66 7.46 9.97
C GLN A 168 1.57 6.46 10.43
N LEU A 169 1.68 5.89 11.63
CA LEU A 169 0.65 5.00 12.20
C LEU A 169 -0.61 5.73 12.63
N LEU A 170 -0.46 6.94 13.15
CA LEU A 170 -1.55 7.74 13.71
C LEU A 170 -2.30 8.53 12.62
N GLY A 171 -1.59 8.93 11.56
CA GLY A 171 -1.99 9.90 10.54
C GLY A 171 -1.28 11.23 10.80
N GLU A 172 -0.58 11.76 9.80
CA GLU A 172 0.23 12.99 9.96
C GLU A 172 -0.65 14.20 10.32
N ASP A 173 -1.86 14.29 9.75
CA ASP A 173 -2.82 15.36 9.99
C ASP A 173 -3.70 15.15 11.25
N THR A 174 -3.29 14.30 12.17
CA THR A 174 -4.09 13.98 13.37
C THR A 174 -4.29 15.22 14.24
N ARG A 175 -5.53 15.46 14.66
CA ARG A 175 -5.90 16.53 15.58
C ARG A 175 -6.59 15.99 16.83
N VAL A 176 -6.41 16.71 17.93
CA VAL A 176 -6.96 16.37 19.24
C VAL A 176 -7.80 17.55 19.73
N LEU A 177 -9.04 17.27 20.14
CA LEU A 177 -9.88 18.25 20.81
C LEU A 177 -9.65 18.16 22.31
N VAL A 178 -9.25 19.28 22.91
CA VAL A 178 -8.84 19.38 24.31
C VAL A 178 -9.58 20.54 24.98
N THR A 179 -9.97 20.38 26.23
CA THR A 179 -10.51 21.48 27.05
C THR A 179 -9.41 22.43 27.49
N GLU A 180 -9.78 23.60 28.02
CA GLU A 180 -8.82 24.52 28.66
C GLU A 180 -8.02 23.84 29.80
N ASP A 181 -8.66 22.96 30.58
CA ASP A 181 -8.01 22.20 31.65
C ASP A 181 -7.13 21.01 31.18
N GLY A 182 -6.88 20.88 29.87
CA GLY A 182 -6.08 19.81 29.27
C GLY A 182 -6.78 18.45 29.11
N ASP A 183 -8.09 18.35 29.36
CA ASP A 183 -8.83 17.09 29.19
C ASP A 183 -9.12 16.80 27.72
N ILE A 184 -8.89 15.56 27.31
CA ILE A 184 -9.09 15.13 25.92
C ILE A 184 -10.55 14.76 25.70
N LYS A 185 -11.21 15.41 24.74
CA LYS A 185 -12.60 15.15 24.38
C LYS A 185 -12.73 14.19 23.20
N SER A 186 -11.95 14.40 22.15
CA SER A 186 -12.05 13.57 20.93
C SER A 186 -10.78 13.62 20.08
N PHE A 187 -10.64 12.61 19.22
CA PHE A 187 -9.57 12.51 18.24
C PHE A 187 -10.14 12.59 16.83
N TYR A 188 -9.46 13.35 15.98
CA TYR A 188 -9.69 13.41 14.54
C TYR A 188 -8.44 12.87 13.86
N TRP A 189 -8.43 11.56 13.62
CA TRP A 189 -7.29 10.86 13.05
C TRP A 189 -7.05 11.27 11.59
N GLY A 190 -5.80 11.57 11.25
CA GLY A 190 -5.42 11.81 9.86
C GLY A 190 -5.50 10.56 9.00
N ASP A 191 -5.64 10.74 7.69
CA ASP A 191 -5.58 9.64 6.74
C ASP A 191 -4.16 9.06 6.70
N THR A 192 -4.07 7.73 6.67
CA THR A 192 -2.78 7.04 6.47
C THR A 192 -2.97 5.76 5.68
N ALA A 193 -2.04 5.48 4.78
CA ALA A 193 -2.02 4.21 4.05
C ALA A 193 -1.95 3.00 5.01
N VAL A 194 -1.39 3.19 6.21
CA VAL A 194 -1.27 2.11 7.20
C VAL A 194 -2.63 1.72 7.79
N SER A 195 -3.58 2.65 7.93
CA SER A 195 -4.92 2.30 8.42
C SER A 195 -5.73 1.48 7.41
N VAL A 196 -5.37 1.53 6.12
CA VAL A 196 -5.99 0.71 5.06
C VAL A 196 -5.42 -0.70 5.08
N LEU A 197 -4.09 -0.83 5.12
CA LEU A 197 -3.43 -2.14 5.05
C LEU A 197 -3.40 -2.90 6.36
N TYR A 198 -3.11 -2.19 7.45
CA TYR A 198 -2.83 -2.75 8.77
C TYR A 198 -3.61 -1.97 9.81
N LYS A 199 -4.93 -1.94 9.60
CA LYS A 199 -5.87 -1.26 10.47
C LYS A 199 -5.62 -1.56 11.95
N SER A 200 -5.34 -2.82 12.29
CA SER A 200 -5.05 -3.24 13.67
C SER A 200 -3.80 -2.59 14.29
N TYR A 201 -2.77 -2.28 13.49
CA TYR A 201 -1.57 -1.58 13.97
C TYR A 201 -1.88 -0.11 14.23
N SER A 202 -2.59 0.54 13.30
CA SER A 202 -3.04 1.93 13.47
C SER A 202 -3.96 2.05 14.68
N ASP A 203 -4.98 1.20 14.80
CA ASP A 203 -5.94 1.20 15.92
C ASP A 203 -5.22 0.98 17.26
N PHE A 204 -4.24 0.08 17.31
CA PHE A 204 -3.43 -0.13 18.51
C PHE A 204 -2.62 1.12 18.87
N ALA A 205 -1.91 1.72 17.91
CA ALA A 205 -1.12 2.93 18.14
C ALA A 205 -2.01 4.09 18.62
N LYS A 206 -3.18 4.26 18.02
CA LYS A 206 -4.19 5.25 18.38
C LYS A 206 -4.67 5.07 19.82
N SER A 207 -5.07 3.86 20.19
CA SER A 207 -5.46 3.54 21.57
C SER A 207 -4.33 3.79 22.58
N LYS A 208 -3.07 3.52 22.22
CA LYS A 208 -1.92 3.81 23.09
C LYS A 208 -1.62 5.31 23.19
N LEU A 209 -1.80 6.07 22.11
CA LEU A 209 -1.71 7.52 22.14
C LEU A 209 -2.73 8.12 23.11
N GLU A 210 -3.98 7.67 23.08
CA GLU A 210 -5.03 8.16 23.99
C GLU A 210 -4.59 8.06 25.45
N ASN A 211 -4.10 6.88 25.85
CA ASN A 211 -3.58 6.65 27.21
C ASN A 211 -2.37 7.54 27.53
N TYR A 212 -1.48 7.74 26.55
CA TYR A 212 -0.29 8.57 26.73
C TYR A 212 -0.65 10.04 26.96
N LEU A 213 -1.54 10.59 26.15
CA LEU A 213 -1.94 11.99 26.26
C LEU A 213 -2.70 12.27 27.57
N VAL A 214 -3.53 11.34 28.03
CA VAL A 214 -4.14 11.44 29.38
C VAL A 214 -3.09 11.51 30.48
N SER A 215 -1.97 10.79 30.33
CA SER A 215 -0.88 10.80 31.32
C SER A 215 -0.09 12.11 31.38
N ILE A 216 -0.14 12.92 30.32
CA ILE A 216 0.55 14.21 30.22
C ILE A 216 -0.41 15.41 30.23
N ARG A 217 -1.64 15.21 30.74
CA ARG A 217 -2.69 16.25 30.81
C ARG A 217 -2.17 17.61 31.31
N GLY A 218 -1.37 17.61 32.39
CA GLY A 218 -0.86 18.85 32.98
C GLY A 218 -0.02 19.66 32.00
N GLU A 219 0.80 18.98 31.20
CA GLU A 219 1.65 19.63 30.20
C GLU A 219 0.84 20.11 28.99
N ILE A 220 -0.24 19.41 28.63
CA ILE A 220 -1.18 19.87 27.59
C ILE A 220 -1.87 21.16 28.05
N CYS A 221 -2.27 21.25 29.33
CA CYS A 221 -2.82 22.48 29.92
C CYS A 221 -1.83 23.66 29.80
N ASP A 222 -0.54 23.39 30.01
CA ASP A 222 0.51 24.40 29.84
C ASP A 222 0.60 24.87 28.38
N VAL A 223 0.56 23.94 27.40
CA VAL A 223 0.56 24.32 25.95
C VAL A 223 -0.58 25.28 25.62
N ILE A 224 -1.78 25.03 26.14
CA ILE A 224 -2.94 25.91 25.90
C ILE A 224 -2.72 27.25 26.59
N SER A 225 -2.30 27.24 27.85
CA SER A 225 -2.14 28.44 28.68
C SER A 225 -1.02 29.38 28.22
N PHE A 226 0.02 28.83 27.59
CA PHE A 226 1.18 29.58 27.10
C PHE A 226 1.20 29.76 25.58
N SER A 227 0.12 29.40 24.88
CA SER A 227 0.00 29.66 23.44
C SER A 227 -0.13 31.17 23.16
N ASP A 228 0.54 31.65 22.12
CA ASP A 228 0.41 33.04 21.69
C ASP A 228 -1.04 33.31 21.29
N THR A 229 -1.54 34.53 21.53
CA THR A 229 -2.93 34.93 21.26
C THR A 229 -3.43 34.55 19.85
N TYR A 230 -2.55 34.57 18.84
CA TYR A 230 -2.88 34.18 17.47
C TYR A 230 -3.09 32.67 17.30
N ASP A 231 -2.28 31.84 17.96
CA ASP A 231 -2.44 30.37 17.92
C ASP A 231 -3.63 29.94 18.78
N TYR A 232 -3.84 30.61 19.92
CA TYR A 232 -4.97 30.39 20.82
C TYR A 232 -6.32 30.60 20.11
N ASP A 233 -6.50 31.75 19.43
CA ASP A 233 -7.76 32.07 18.75
C ASP A 233 -7.99 31.18 17.51
N ASN A 234 -6.94 30.75 16.82
CA ASN A 234 -7.06 29.88 15.64
C ASN A 234 -7.36 28.41 15.99
N CYS A 235 -6.93 27.95 17.16
CA CYS A 235 -7.20 26.59 17.65
C CYS A 235 -8.52 26.50 18.42
N ARG A 236 -9.11 27.62 18.85
CA ARG A 236 -10.32 27.63 19.66
C ARG A 236 -11.57 27.35 18.83
N THR A 237 -12.44 26.48 19.34
CA THR A 237 -13.76 26.19 18.76
C THR A 237 -14.82 27.12 19.35
N ASP A 238 -15.99 27.19 18.71
CA ASP A 238 -17.13 28.00 19.18
C ASP A 238 -17.57 27.64 20.61
N ASP A 239 -17.34 26.39 21.03
CA ASP A 239 -17.68 25.86 22.36
C ASP A 239 -16.61 26.19 23.44
N GLY A 240 -15.52 26.85 23.05
CA GLY A 240 -14.42 27.23 23.94
C GLY A 240 -13.37 26.15 24.17
N ASP A 241 -13.43 25.03 23.46
CA ASP A 241 -12.40 23.99 23.45
C ASP A 241 -11.31 24.29 22.40
N PHE A 242 -10.23 23.51 22.40
CA PHE A 242 -9.07 23.69 21.51
C PHE A 242 -8.87 22.48 20.61
N LEU A 243 -8.93 22.69 19.29
CA LEU A 243 -8.59 21.69 18.28
C LEU A 243 -7.14 21.87 17.84
N ILE A 244 -6.26 21.03 18.36
CA ILE A 244 -4.81 21.18 18.21
C ILE A 244 -4.25 20.07 17.33
N HIS A 245 -3.31 20.42 16.44
CA HIS A 245 -2.57 19.44 15.67
C HIS A 245 -1.65 18.61 16.58
N LEU A 246 -1.71 17.28 16.49
CA LEU A 246 -0.97 16.38 17.38
C LEU A 246 0.54 16.65 17.33
N ASP A 247 1.09 16.82 16.13
CA ASP A 247 2.52 17.09 15.95
C ASP A 247 2.95 18.40 16.64
N TYR A 248 2.15 19.47 16.50
CA TYR A 248 2.41 20.75 17.17
C TYR A 248 2.42 20.58 18.70
N MET A 249 1.39 19.91 19.25
CA MET A 249 1.30 19.67 20.69
C MET A 249 2.51 18.89 21.22
N VAL A 250 2.87 17.78 20.57
CA VAL A 250 3.99 16.92 21.00
C VAL A 250 5.34 17.64 20.86
N GLN A 251 5.50 18.50 19.85
CA GLN A 251 6.69 19.34 19.70
C GLN A 251 6.79 20.40 20.81
N HIS A 252 5.68 21.06 21.14
CA HIS A 252 5.65 22.13 22.13
C HIS A 252 6.02 21.61 23.54
N VAL A 253 5.54 20.43 23.92
CA VAL A 253 5.94 19.77 25.18
C VAL A 253 7.30 19.05 25.09
N SER A 254 7.97 19.04 23.93
CA SER A 254 9.23 18.30 23.69
C SER A 254 9.12 16.78 23.92
N HIS A 255 7.95 16.19 23.67
CA HIS A 255 7.66 14.77 23.96
C HIS A 255 7.92 13.80 22.81
N GLN A 256 8.49 14.25 21.70
CA GLN A 256 8.74 13.40 20.52
C GLN A 256 9.48 12.09 20.89
N VAL A 257 10.54 12.19 21.70
CA VAL A 257 11.34 11.04 22.15
C VAL A 257 10.55 10.16 23.13
N MET A 258 9.82 10.77 24.06
CA MET A 258 9.05 10.05 25.09
C MET A 258 7.88 9.30 24.49
N LEU A 259 7.09 9.95 23.62
CA LEU A 259 6.00 9.31 22.89
C LEU A 259 6.52 8.17 22.01
N THR A 260 7.59 8.41 21.25
CA THR A 260 8.19 7.37 20.39
C THR A 260 8.66 6.17 21.20
N SER A 261 9.30 6.42 22.34
CA SER A 261 9.78 5.36 23.24
C SER A 261 8.61 4.59 23.87
N PHE A 262 7.56 5.30 24.27
CA PHE A 262 6.34 4.71 24.83
C PHE A 262 5.67 3.79 23.81
N ILE A 263 5.36 4.29 22.62
CA ILE A 263 4.71 3.51 21.55
C ILE A 263 5.58 2.32 21.12
N SER A 264 6.89 2.52 20.97
CA SER A 264 7.82 1.42 20.65
C SER A 264 7.76 0.31 21.68
N ARG A 265 7.75 0.65 22.98
CA ARG A 265 7.63 -0.33 24.07
C ARG A 265 6.28 -1.07 24.05
N GLU A 266 5.19 -0.36 23.76
CA GLU A 266 3.86 -1.00 23.64
C GLU A 266 3.83 -2.01 22.49
N PHE A 267 4.39 -1.67 21.32
CA PHE A 267 4.51 -2.61 20.21
C PHE A 267 5.47 -3.76 20.51
N ASP A 268 6.57 -3.49 21.23
CA ASP A 268 7.53 -4.53 21.62
C ASP A 268 6.89 -5.60 22.52
N ASN A 269 5.94 -5.21 23.36
CA ASN A 269 5.20 -6.13 24.23
C ASN A 269 3.89 -6.67 23.61
N SER A 270 3.59 -6.29 22.37
CA SER A 270 2.31 -6.62 21.73
C SER A 270 2.32 -7.97 21.02
N ARG A 271 1.13 -8.43 20.59
CA ARG A 271 1.00 -9.57 19.66
C ARG A 271 1.61 -9.29 18.29
N PHE A 272 1.65 -8.03 17.84
CA PHE A 272 2.09 -7.67 16.49
C PHE A 272 3.55 -8.02 16.23
N LYS A 273 4.40 -7.90 17.26
CA LYS A 273 5.80 -8.35 17.17
C LYS A 273 5.86 -9.87 17.03
N ARG A 274 5.13 -10.59 17.89
CA ARG A 274 5.11 -12.07 17.91
C ARG A 274 4.64 -12.62 16.58
N GLU A 275 3.54 -12.10 16.04
CA GLU A 275 3.01 -12.48 14.73
C GLU A 275 4.06 -12.32 13.60
N ILE A 276 4.89 -11.27 13.62
CA ILE A 276 5.94 -11.09 12.59
C ILE A 276 7.01 -12.17 12.71
N ILE A 277 7.41 -12.50 13.93
CA ILE A 277 8.44 -13.51 14.20
C ILE A 277 7.91 -14.89 13.80
N GLU A 278 6.69 -15.23 14.21
CA GLU A 278 6.01 -16.49 13.88
C GLU A 278 5.89 -16.66 12.37
N LEU A 279 5.43 -15.63 11.64
CA LEU A 279 5.35 -15.67 10.18
C LEU A 279 6.71 -15.90 9.50
N GLU A 280 7.78 -15.31 10.03
CA GLU A 280 9.13 -15.50 9.49
C GLU A 280 9.68 -16.90 9.79
N GLU A 281 9.45 -17.41 11.00
CA GLU A 281 9.83 -18.77 11.39
C GLU A 281 9.11 -19.82 10.54
N GLU A 282 7.79 -19.67 10.36
CA GLU A 282 6.99 -20.56 9.49
C GLU A 282 7.50 -20.55 8.04
N LEU A 283 7.81 -19.36 7.50
CA LEU A 283 8.33 -19.24 6.14
C LEU A 283 9.71 -19.90 6.00
N ASN A 284 10.60 -19.71 6.97
CA ASN A 284 11.93 -20.32 6.96
C ASN A 284 11.86 -21.85 7.07
N LEU A 285 10.92 -22.38 7.86
CA LEU A 285 10.67 -23.82 7.95
C LEU A 285 10.24 -24.37 6.59
N VAL A 286 9.25 -23.74 5.94
CA VAL A 286 8.77 -24.14 4.61
C VAL A 286 9.89 -24.11 3.57
N ASP A 287 10.73 -23.07 3.58
CA ASP A 287 11.86 -22.96 2.67
C ASP A 287 12.87 -24.09 2.89
N THR A 288 13.21 -24.39 4.14
CA THR A 288 14.12 -25.51 4.49
C THR A 288 13.57 -26.85 4.00
N TYR A 289 12.29 -27.14 4.25
CA TYR A 289 11.66 -28.38 3.77
C TYR A 289 11.59 -28.45 2.24
N THR A 290 11.40 -27.31 1.56
CA THR A 290 11.35 -27.27 0.10
C THR A 290 12.72 -27.61 -0.49
N ASP A 291 13.79 -27.05 0.08
CA ASP A 291 15.18 -27.32 -0.32
C ASP A 291 15.57 -28.79 -0.06
N ASP A 292 15.08 -29.40 1.04
CA ASP A 292 15.30 -30.81 1.35
C ASP A 292 14.58 -31.77 0.38
N ILE A 293 13.39 -31.39 -0.13
CA ILE A 293 12.56 -32.23 -1.03
C ILE A 293 12.98 -32.07 -2.50
N LEU A 294 13.37 -30.85 -2.90
CA LEU A 294 13.79 -30.52 -4.26
C LEU A 294 15.23 -29.97 -4.24
N PRO A 295 16.25 -30.84 -4.02
CA PRO A 295 17.63 -30.43 -4.14
C PRO A 295 17.94 -30.17 -5.61
N PHE A 296 17.78 -28.94 -6.06
CA PHE A 296 18.25 -28.48 -7.36
C PHE A 296 19.76 -28.22 -7.33
#